data_AF-A0A956NYA9-F1
#
_entry.id   AF-A0A956NYA9-F1
#
_cell.length_a   1.000
_cell.length_b   1.000
_cell.length_c   1.000
_cell.angle_alpha   90.00
_cell.angle_beta   90.00
_cell.angle_gamma   90.00
#
_symmetry.space_group_name_H-M   'P 1'
#
loop_
_entity.id
_entity.type
_entity.pdbx_description
1 polymer ?
#
loop_
_entity_poly.entity_id
_entity_poly.type
_entity_poly.pdbx_seq_one_letter_code
_entity_poly.pdbx_strand_id
1 'polypeptide(L)'
;DLLIATTSENDEDVLKSIAWLGEKVAISGDMMLFRHGQNVKYLAYYFQTDDFQKQKIKFITGAKVRRVSRDSLSKMTVSLPSLEVQAEIVRVLDAFTELTAELTAQLTAELVARKQQYTYYRDQLLTFEESKVEWKKLEDVCEKISSGKNKFKSELGLYPVFGSTGIIGRTDAKVYSKEQILVARVGANAGRVNIAKGEYDVSDNTL
;
A
#
# COMPACT_ATOMS: atom_id res chain seq x y z
N ASP A 1 -1.38 18.53 -25.24
CA ASP A 1 -2.63 18.90 -24.55
C ASP A 1 -2.63 18.40 -23.12
N LEU A 2 -3.27 19.12 -22.20
CA LEU A 2 -3.48 18.61 -20.84
C LEU A 2 -4.83 17.90 -20.77
N LEU A 3 -4.83 16.62 -20.41
CA LEU A 3 -6.03 15.83 -20.19
C LEU A 3 -6.39 15.88 -18.73
N ILE A 4 -7.65 16.15 -18.39
CA ILE A 4 -8.07 16.38 -17.01
C ILE A 4 -9.29 15.50 -16.71
N ALA A 5 -9.23 14.69 -15.65
CA ALA A 5 -10.38 13.96 -15.14
C ALA A 5 -11.29 14.91 -14.35
N THR A 6 -12.56 15.04 -14.72
CA THR A 6 -13.47 16.01 -14.08
C THR A 6 -14.39 15.42 -13.03
N THR A 7 -14.37 14.09 -12.90
CA THR A 7 -15.15 13.35 -11.91
C THR A 7 -14.26 12.35 -11.17
N SER A 8 -14.59 12.06 -9.92
CA SER A 8 -13.92 11.06 -9.08
C SER A 8 -14.82 10.61 -7.93
N GLU A 9 -14.46 9.49 -7.28
CA GLU A 9 -15.08 9.03 -6.03
C GLU A 9 -14.53 9.76 -4.80
N ASN A 10 -13.37 10.43 -4.92
CA ASN A 10 -12.70 11.15 -3.84
C ASN A 10 -12.23 12.54 -4.29
N ASP A 11 -11.92 13.40 -3.30
CA ASP A 11 -11.49 14.79 -3.56
C ASP A 11 -10.05 14.88 -4.09
N GLU A 12 -9.23 13.85 -3.87
CA GLU A 12 -7.82 13.82 -4.27
C GLU A 12 -7.68 13.62 -5.78
N ASP A 13 -8.44 12.69 -6.36
CA ASP A 13 -8.32 12.26 -7.75
C ASP A 13 -9.16 13.10 -8.74
N VAL A 14 -10.08 13.94 -8.27
CA VAL A 14 -10.76 14.90 -9.17
C VAL A 14 -9.76 15.97 -9.66
N LEU A 15 -9.87 16.38 -10.92
CA LEU A 15 -8.91 17.21 -11.66
C LEU A 15 -7.49 16.65 -11.77
N LYS A 16 -7.31 15.35 -11.54
CA LYS A 16 -6.04 14.71 -11.87
C LYS A 16 -5.76 14.89 -13.36
N SER A 17 -4.54 15.32 -13.66
CA SER A 17 -4.17 15.75 -15.00
C SER A 17 -3.01 14.92 -15.56
N ILE A 18 -3.00 14.76 -16.88
CA ILE A 18 -1.98 14.03 -17.61
C ILE A 18 -1.51 14.90 -18.77
N ALA A 19 -0.20 15.02 -18.91
CA ALA A 19 0.42 15.65 -20.08
C ALA A 19 0.36 14.70 -21.28
N TRP A 20 -0.48 15.03 -22.26
CA TRP A 20 -0.54 14.30 -23.53
C TRP A 20 0.41 14.91 -24.55
N LEU A 21 1.39 14.10 -24.98
CA LEU A 21 2.45 14.47 -25.92
C LEU A 21 2.26 13.88 -27.34
N GLY A 22 1.20 13.10 -27.56
CA GLY A 22 0.91 12.50 -28.86
C GLY A 22 0.06 13.39 -29.76
N GLU A 23 -0.22 12.91 -30.98
CA GLU A 23 -0.97 13.68 -31.99
C GLU A 23 -2.49 13.58 -31.83
N LYS A 24 -3.02 12.36 -31.71
CA LYS A 24 -4.48 12.10 -31.66
C LYS A 24 -4.84 11.43 -30.34
N VAL A 25 -5.89 11.93 -29.71
CA VAL A 25 -6.42 11.37 -28.46
C VAL A 25 -7.94 11.37 -28.49
N ALA A 26 -8.53 10.28 -27.99
CA ALA A 26 -9.93 10.20 -27.63
C ALA A 26 -10.03 10.23 -26.11
N ILE A 27 -10.98 10.99 -25.57
CA ILE A 27 -11.21 11.12 -24.13
C ILE A 27 -12.63 10.69 -23.79
N SER A 28 -12.84 10.24 -22.54
CA SER A 28 -14.18 9.89 -22.07
C SER A 28 -15.03 11.14 -21.84
N GLY A 29 -16.35 10.98 -21.70
CA GLY A 29 -17.28 12.09 -21.47
C GLY A 29 -17.06 12.82 -20.14
N ASP A 30 -16.41 12.18 -19.17
CA ASP A 30 -16.08 12.75 -17.85
C ASP A 30 -14.66 13.36 -17.80
N MET A 31 -14.03 13.57 -18.97
CA MET A 31 -12.75 14.23 -19.11
C MET A 31 -12.87 15.55 -19.86
N MET A 32 -11.92 16.44 -19.61
CA MET A 32 -11.76 17.68 -20.36
C MET A 32 -10.39 17.75 -21.02
N LEU A 33 -10.39 18.30 -22.23
CA LEU A 33 -9.19 18.64 -22.98
C LEU A 33 -8.87 20.12 -22.74
N PHE A 34 -7.74 20.40 -22.08
CA PHE A 34 -7.27 21.76 -21.88
C PHE A 34 -6.14 22.07 -22.88
N ARG A 35 -6.49 22.86 -23.91
CA ARG A 35 -5.56 23.34 -24.94
C ARG A 35 -4.96 24.68 -24.53
N HIS A 36 -3.65 24.81 -24.65
CA HIS A 36 -2.90 25.96 -24.18
C HIS A 36 -1.62 26.16 -25.00
N GLY A 37 -1.03 27.36 -24.92
CA GLY A 37 0.30 27.67 -25.48
C GLY A 37 1.47 27.46 -24.51
N GLN A 38 1.22 26.92 -23.33
CA GLN A 38 2.22 26.70 -22.27
C GLN A 38 2.90 25.32 -22.38
N ASN A 39 3.95 25.08 -21.57
CA ASN A 39 4.54 23.75 -21.46
C ASN A 39 3.56 22.80 -20.74
N VAL A 40 3.15 21.73 -21.43
CA VAL A 40 2.13 20.79 -20.93
C VAL A 40 2.59 20.00 -19.71
N LYS A 41 3.87 19.61 -19.65
CA LYS A 41 4.42 18.91 -18.49
C LYS A 41 4.48 19.82 -17.28
N TYR A 42 4.84 21.09 -17.49
CA TYR A 42 4.82 22.09 -16.42
C TYR A 42 3.43 22.20 -15.80
N LEU A 43 2.37 22.31 -16.62
CA LEU A 43 1.00 22.35 -16.12
C LEU A 43 0.61 21.06 -15.39
N ALA A 44 1.00 19.90 -15.91
CA ALA A 44 0.74 18.63 -15.24
C ALA A 44 1.41 18.55 -13.85
N TYR A 45 2.64 19.05 -13.72
CA TYR A 45 3.31 19.17 -12.42
C TYR A 45 2.65 20.23 -11.53
N TYR A 46 2.29 21.39 -12.09
CA TYR A 46 1.66 22.46 -11.33
C TYR A 46 0.33 22.04 -10.72
N PHE A 47 -0.48 21.27 -11.45
CA PHE A 47 -1.76 20.74 -10.98
C PHE A 47 -1.61 19.79 -9.79
N GLN A 48 -0.42 19.25 -9.54
CA GLN A 48 -0.12 18.39 -8.39
C GLN A 48 0.35 19.19 -7.17
N THR A 49 0.60 20.49 -7.31
CA THR A 49 1.06 21.32 -6.18
C THR A 49 -0.04 21.53 -5.14
N ASP A 50 0.37 21.65 -3.88
CA ASP A 50 -0.55 21.93 -2.77
C ASP A 50 -1.39 23.19 -2.99
N ASP A 51 -0.83 24.20 -3.65
CA ASP A 51 -1.53 25.45 -3.92
C ASP A 51 -2.73 25.21 -4.85
N PHE A 52 -2.51 24.51 -5.97
CA PHE A 52 -3.59 24.14 -6.88
C PHE A 52 -4.61 23.21 -6.21
N GLN A 53 -4.15 22.24 -5.42
CA GLN A 53 -5.03 21.32 -4.69
C GLN A 53 -5.93 22.06 -3.68
N LYS A 54 -5.40 23.07 -2.97
CA LYS A 54 -6.19 23.92 -2.06
C LYS A 54 -7.22 24.77 -2.78
N GLN A 55 -6.87 25.29 -3.97
CA GLN A 55 -7.83 26.02 -4.80
C GLN A 55 -8.95 25.08 -5.26
N LYS A 56 -8.59 23.90 -5.76
CA LYS A 56 -9.52 22.88 -6.27
C LYS A 56 -10.65 22.57 -5.29
N ILE A 57 -10.33 22.35 -4.01
CA ILE A 57 -11.31 21.95 -2.98
C ILE A 57 -12.53 22.88 -2.93
N LYS A 58 -12.34 24.19 -3.12
CA LYS A 58 -13.42 25.20 -3.08
C LYS A 58 -14.44 25.07 -4.22
N PHE A 59 -14.08 24.35 -5.27
CA PHE A 59 -14.84 24.22 -6.50
C PHE A 59 -15.37 22.81 -6.74
N ILE A 60 -15.05 21.86 -5.85
CA ILE A 60 -15.59 20.50 -5.90
C ILE A 60 -17.07 20.54 -5.52
N THR A 61 -17.87 19.83 -6.31
CA THR A 61 -19.30 19.63 -6.08
C THR A 61 -19.64 18.15 -6.10
N GLY A 62 -20.81 17.78 -5.59
CA GLY A 62 -21.28 16.39 -5.56
C GLY A 62 -20.85 15.63 -4.30
N ALA A 63 -21.81 14.94 -3.69
CA ALA A 63 -21.60 14.21 -2.44
C ALA A 63 -21.04 12.79 -2.65
N LYS A 64 -21.66 12.01 -3.57
CA LYS A 64 -21.25 10.63 -3.87
C LYS A 64 -20.19 10.53 -4.96
N VAL A 65 -20.26 11.43 -5.94
CA VAL A 65 -19.29 11.54 -7.03
C VAL A 65 -18.85 13.00 -7.05
N ARG A 66 -17.57 13.21 -6.77
CA ARG A 66 -16.93 14.52 -6.80
C ARG A 66 -16.81 14.98 -8.23
N ARG A 67 -17.13 16.23 -8.49
CA ARG A 67 -17.13 16.82 -9.83
C ARG A 67 -16.63 18.25 -9.80
N VAL A 68 -15.92 18.64 -10.85
CA VAL A 68 -15.61 20.04 -11.14
C VAL A 68 -16.12 20.39 -12.53
N SER A 69 -16.95 21.42 -12.62
CA SER A 69 -17.47 21.92 -13.89
C SER A 69 -16.43 22.76 -14.64
N ARG A 70 -16.66 22.98 -15.93
CA ARG A 70 -15.83 23.86 -16.77
C ARG A 70 -15.72 25.27 -16.19
N ASP A 71 -16.86 25.84 -15.76
CA ASP A 71 -16.93 27.20 -15.23
C ASP A 71 -16.20 27.35 -13.90
N SER A 72 -16.17 26.27 -13.11
CA SER A 72 -15.40 26.21 -11.88
C SER A 72 -13.90 26.14 -12.17
N LEU A 73 -13.50 25.27 -13.10
CA LEU A 73 -12.09 25.14 -13.51
C LEU A 73 -11.55 26.45 -14.10
N SER A 74 -12.34 27.20 -14.88
CA SER A 74 -11.91 28.48 -15.46
C SER A 74 -11.69 29.60 -14.44
N LYS A 75 -12.13 29.43 -13.18
CA LYS A 75 -11.94 30.40 -12.10
C LYS A 75 -10.68 30.12 -11.27
N MET A 76 -10.05 28.95 -11.45
CA MET A 76 -8.81 28.59 -10.76
C MET A 76 -7.63 29.35 -11.38
N THR A 77 -6.64 29.70 -10.57
CA THR A 77 -5.45 30.42 -11.03
C THR A 77 -4.27 29.48 -11.20
N VAL A 78 -3.39 29.82 -12.14
CA VAL A 78 -2.14 29.10 -12.42
C VAL A 78 -1.01 30.10 -12.50
N SER A 79 0.09 29.85 -11.79
CA SER A 79 1.32 30.63 -11.90
C SER A 79 2.04 30.25 -13.20
N LEU A 80 2.27 31.21 -14.09
CA LEU A 80 2.91 30.98 -15.39
C LEU A 80 4.18 31.84 -15.52
N PRO A 81 5.37 31.28 -15.19
CA PRO A 81 6.62 31.94 -15.53
C PRO A 81 6.87 31.85 -17.05
N SER A 82 7.98 32.42 -17.54
CA SER A 82 8.33 32.35 -18.97
C SER A 82 8.45 30.89 -19.45
N LEU A 83 8.25 30.65 -20.74
CA LEU A 83 8.35 29.29 -21.31
C LEU A 83 9.72 28.65 -21.07
N GLU A 84 10.80 29.46 -21.05
CA GLU A 84 12.14 29.01 -20.74
C GLU A 84 12.25 28.49 -19.29
N VAL A 85 11.71 29.24 -18.33
CA VAL A 85 11.67 28.81 -16.92
C VAL A 85 10.80 27.57 -16.74
N GLN A 86 9.66 27.49 -17.42
CA GLN A 86 8.81 26.29 -17.41
C GLN A 86 9.58 25.06 -17.92
N ALA A 87 10.33 25.21 -19.02
CA ALA A 87 11.14 24.12 -19.57
C ALA A 87 12.24 23.67 -18.61
N GLU A 88 12.90 24.61 -17.92
CA GLU A 88 13.93 24.28 -16.93
C GLU A 88 13.35 23.56 -15.71
N ILE A 89 12.19 23.99 -15.21
CA ILE A 89 11.46 23.29 -14.14
C ILE A 89 11.14 21.85 -14.57
N VAL A 90 10.59 21.69 -15.79
CA VAL A 90 10.27 20.37 -16.34
C VAL A 90 11.51 19.50 -16.47
N ARG A 91 12.63 20.04 -16.95
CA ARG A 91 13.90 19.31 -17.07
C ARG A 91 14.35 18.73 -15.73
N VAL A 92 14.28 19.53 -14.66
CA VAL A 92 14.66 19.09 -13.31
C VAL A 92 13.69 18.04 -12.79
N LEU A 93 12.38 18.27 -12.89
CA LEU A 93 11.36 17.34 -12.38
C LEU A 93 11.32 16.01 -13.15
N ASP A 94 11.49 16.04 -14.47
CA ASP A 94 11.62 14.83 -15.30
C ASP A 94 12.84 14.01 -14.85
N ALA A 95 14.00 14.65 -14.62
CA ALA A 95 15.20 13.96 -14.17
C ALA A 95 15.00 13.26 -12.82
N PHE A 96 14.33 13.90 -11.86
CA PHE A 96 13.99 13.23 -10.59
C PHE A 96 12.97 12.11 -10.78
N THR A 97 12.00 12.29 -11.67
CA THR A 97 10.99 11.27 -11.96
C THR A 97 11.66 10.01 -12.55
N GLU A 98 12.58 10.19 -13.49
CA GLU A 98 13.34 9.12 -14.13
C GLU A 98 14.24 8.38 -13.13
N LEU A 99 15.05 9.12 -12.34
CA LEU A 99 15.89 8.53 -11.31
C LEU A 99 15.09 7.73 -10.27
N THR A 100 13.93 8.25 -9.85
CA THR A 100 13.06 7.57 -8.88
C THR A 100 12.47 6.29 -9.48
N ALA A 101 12.05 6.33 -10.74
CA ALA A 101 11.51 5.17 -11.45
C ALA A 101 12.58 4.06 -11.61
N GLU A 102 13.80 4.45 -12.01
CA GLU A 102 14.93 3.52 -12.14
C GLU A 102 15.28 2.87 -10.79
N LEU A 103 15.44 3.67 -9.73
CA LEU A 103 15.77 3.16 -8.41
C LEU A 103 14.69 2.21 -7.87
N THR A 104 13.41 2.55 -8.08
CA THR A 104 12.27 1.71 -7.66
C THR A 104 12.27 0.38 -8.42
N ALA A 105 12.56 0.39 -9.72
CA ALA A 105 12.67 -0.82 -10.53
C ALA A 105 13.84 -1.71 -10.05
N GLN A 106 15.01 -1.13 -9.82
CA GLN A 106 16.18 -1.85 -9.31
C GLN A 106 15.91 -2.48 -7.93
N LEU A 107 15.33 -1.71 -7.01
CA LEU A 107 15.02 -2.21 -5.66
C LEU A 107 13.98 -3.34 -5.69
N THR A 108 12.98 -3.23 -6.56
CA THR A 108 11.97 -4.28 -6.74
C THR A 108 12.59 -5.56 -7.29
N ALA A 109 13.46 -5.44 -8.30
CA ALA A 109 14.18 -6.57 -8.87
C ALA A 109 15.09 -7.25 -7.84
N GLU A 110 15.85 -6.46 -7.07
CA GLU A 110 16.74 -6.95 -6.01
C GLU A 110 15.96 -7.66 -4.91
N LEU A 111 14.82 -7.09 -4.48
CA LEU A 111 13.96 -7.70 -3.45
C LEU A 111 13.43 -9.06 -3.92
N VAL A 112 13.01 -9.17 -5.19
CA VAL A 112 12.56 -10.44 -5.77
C VAL A 112 13.72 -11.44 -5.81
N ALA A 113 14.90 -11.03 -6.28
CA ALA A 113 16.08 -11.89 -6.34
C ALA A 113 16.50 -12.39 -4.95
N ARG A 114 16.48 -11.53 -3.93
CA ARG A 114 16.79 -11.90 -2.54
C ARG A 114 15.77 -12.87 -1.96
N LYS A 115 14.47 -12.70 -2.25
CA LYS A 115 13.43 -13.67 -1.85
C LYS A 115 13.65 -15.04 -2.49
N GLN A 116 13.93 -15.07 -3.79
CA GLN A 116 14.22 -16.31 -4.51
C GLN A 116 15.46 -17.00 -3.95
N GLN A 117 16.53 -16.24 -3.70
CA GLN A 117 17.75 -16.74 -3.09
C GLN A 117 17.52 -17.31 -1.68
N TYR A 118 16.73 -16.63 -0.85
CA TYR A 118 16.33 -17.14 0.47
C TYR A 118 15.58 -18.47 0.34
N THR A 119 14.59 -18.55 -0.55
CA THR A 119 13.84 -19.79 -0.78
C THR A 119 14.76 -20.92 -1.25
N TYR A 120 15.65 -20.66 -2.22
CA TYR A 120 16.61 -21.64 -2.71
C TYR A 120 17.47 -22.21 -1.58
N TYR A 121 18.11 -21.34 -0.78
CA TYR A 121 18.96 -21.80 0.31
C TYR A 121 18.17 -22.45 1.44
N ARG A 122 16.98 -21.94 1.80
CA ARG A 122 16.11 -22.58 2.79
C ARG A 122 15.78 -24.00 2.37
N ASP A 123 15.35 -24.18 1.12
CA ASP A 123 14.94 -25.49 0.61
C ASP A 123 16.16 -26.41 0.49
N GLN A 124 17.30 -25.91 0.05
CA GLN A 124 18.55 -26.68 0.01
C GLN A 124 19.02 -27.10 1.41
N LEU A 125 19.01 -26.20 2.39
CA LEU A 125 19.48 -26.46 3.76
C LEU A 125 18.54 -27.37 4.55
N LEU A 126 17.24 -27.37 4.21
CA LEU A 126 16.22 -28.19 4.86
C LEU A 126 15.82 -29.42 4.03
N THR A 127 16.54 -29.71 2.94
CA THR A 127 16.42 -30.97 2.20
C THR A 127 17.54 -31.89 2.65
N PHE A 128 17.17 -33.02 3.20
CA PHE A 128 18.10 -33.99 3.75
C PHE A 128 17.97 -35.33 3.01
N GLU A 129 19.08 -36.04 2.87
CA GLU A 129 19.02 -37.47 2.53
C GLU A 129 18.32 -38.22 3.67
N GLU A 130 17.38 -39.10 3.34
CA GLU A 130 16.57 -39.81 4.35
C GLU A 130 17.41 -40.58 5.38
N SER A 131 18.61 -41.04 4.99
CA SER A 131 19.53 -41.75 5.89
C SER A 131 20.31 -40.85 6.86
N LYS A 132 20.24 -39.52 6.70
CA LYS A 132 21.02 -38.55 7.51
C LYS A 132 20.19 -37.85 8.58
N VAL A 133 18.87 -38.01 8.57
CA VAL A 133 17.97 -37.34 9.52
C VAL A 133 16.91 -38.30 10.06
N GLU A 134 16.49 -38.05 11.29
CA GLU A 134 15.36 -38.75 11.90
C GLU A 134 14.08 -37.91 11.71
N TRP A 135 13.09 -38.48 11.03
CA TRP A 135 11.78 -37.85 10.88
C TRP A 135 10.90 -38.16 12.09
N LYS A 136 10.46 -37.12 12.80
CA LYS A 136 9.57 -37.23 13.96
C LYS A 136 8.23 -36.58 13.69
N LYS A 137 7.16 -37.09 14.31
CA LYS A 137 5.88 -36.37 14.32
C LYS A 137 5.99 -35.16 15.23
N LEU A 138 5.16 -34.15 14.97
CA LEU A 138 5.08 -32.96 15.83
C LEU A 138 4.73 -33.31 17.28
N GLU A 139 3.86 -34.31 17.51
CA GLU A 139 3.50 -34.76 18.87
C GLU A 139 4.71 -35.32 19.66
N ASP A 140 5.71 -35.86 18.97
CA ASP A 140 6.90 -36.43 19.61
C ASP A 140 7.93 -35.35 20.01
N VAL A 141 7.84 -34.16 19.42
CA VAL A 141 8.76 -33.03 19.65
C VAL A 141 8.12 -31.85 20.38
N CYS A 142 6.80 -31.89 20.62
CA CYS A 142 6.06 -30.87 21.35
C CYS A 142 5.63 -31.41 22.72
N GLU A 143 5.81 -30.60 23.78
CA GLU A 143 5.27 -30.95 25.11
C GLU A 143 3.73 -31.04 25.10
N LYS A 144 3.08 -30.17 24.32
CA LYS A 144 1.62 -30.09 24.19
C LYS A 144 1.21 -29.31 22.94
N ILE A 145 0.14 -29.76 22.28
CA ILE A 145 -0.56 -29.02 21.23
C ILE A 145 -2.00 -28.81 21.70
N SER A 146 -2.47 -27.57 21.75
CA SER A 146 -3.84 -27.27 22.19
C SER A 146 -4.35 -25.95 21.65
N SER A 147 -5.61 -25.90 21.24
CA SER A 147 -6.23 -24.62 20.85
C SER A 147 -6.32 -23.65 22.03
N GLY A 148 -6.19 -22.36 21.71
CA GLY A 148 -6.63 -21.28 22.57
C GLY A 148 -8.11 -21.41 22.95
N LYS A 149 -8.53 -20.63 23.94
CA LYS A 149 -9.89 -20.69 24.48
C LYS A 149 -10.56 -19.33 24.58
N ASN A 150 -9.81 -18.26 24.31
CA ASN A 150 -10.32 -16.92 24.55
C ASN A 150 -11.27 -16.46 23.44
N LYS A 151 -12.53 -16.17 23.82
CA LYS A 151 -13.57 -15.62 22.96
C LYS A 151 -13.85 -14.13 23.23
N PHE A 152 -13.30 -13.57 24.30
CA PHE A 152 -13.60 -12.24 24.80
C PHE A 152 -12.37 -11.34 24.77
N LYS A 153 -12.53 -10.16 24.19
CA LYS A 153 -11.42 -9.22 23.98
C LYS A 153 -11.86 -7.84 24.44
N SER A 154 -10.96 -7.16 25.11
CA SER A 154 -11.07 -5.75 25.49
C SER A 154 -9.97 -4.97 24.78
N GLU A 155 -10.17 -3.67 24.57
CA GLU A 155 -9.11 -2.77 24.12
C GLU A 155 -8.19 -2.35 25.28
N LEU A 156 -8.68 -2.40 26.51
CA LEU A 156 -8.01 -1.88 27.71
C LEU A 156 -7.35 -2.96 28.58
N GLY A 157 -7.41 -4.23 28.18
CA GLY A 157 -6.88 -5.33 28.99
C GLY A 157 -5.37 -5.26 29.20
N LEU A 158 -4.85 -5.82 30.29
CA LEU A 158 -3.42 -5.79 30.59
C LEU A 158 -2.55 -6.63 29.62
N TYR A 159 -3.05 -7.77 29.15
CA TYR A 159 -2.29 -8.74 28.36
C TYR A 159 -2.81 -8.85 26.91
N PRO A 160 -1.94 -9.02 25.91
CA PRO A 160 -2.36 -9.24 24.53
C PRO A 160 -3.06 -10.60 24.35
N VAL A 161 -4.10 -10.60 23.52
CA VAL A 161 -4.72 -11.82 22.99
C VAL A 161 -4.22 -12.05 21.57
N PHE A 162 -3.57 -13.19 21.32
CA PHE A 162 -3.11 -13.59 20.00
C PHE A 162 -4.18 -14.37 19.22
N GLY A 163 -4.22 -14.13 17.92
CA GLY A 163 -5.01 -14.83 16.91
C GLY A 163 -4.18 -15.24 15.71
N SER A 164 -4.86 -15.72 14.66
CA SER A 164 -4.26 -16.21 13.41
C SER A 164 -3.28 -15.25 12.72
N THR A 165 -3.38 -13.95 12.98
CA THR A 165 -2.60 -12.90 12.31
C THR A 165 -1.73 -12.06 13.25
N GLY A 166 -1.62 -12.45 14.53
CA GLY A 166 -0.93 -11.67 15.56
C GLY A 166 -1.89 -11.21 16.66
N ILE A 167 -1.63 -10.04 17.26
CA ILE A 167 -2.47 -9.51 18.36
C ILE A 167 -3.82 -9.06 17.80
N ILE A 168 -4.90 -9.52 18.43
CA ILE A 168 -6.30 -9.27 18.00
C ILE A 168 -7.14 -8.57 19.07
N GLY A 169 -6.52 -8.19 20.19
CA GLY A 169 -7.16 -7.54 21.33
C GLY A 169 -6.36 -7.76 22.61
N ARG A 170 -6.96 -7.44 23.75
CA ARG A 170 -6.36 -7.59 25.08
C ARG A 170 -7.32 -8.22 26.08
N THR A 171 -6.80 -8.66 27.22
CA THR A 171 -7.52 -9.30 28.33
C THR A 171 -6.81 -9.00 29.65
N ASP A 172 -7.53 -9.02 30.77
CA ASP A 172 -6.92 -8.86 32.10
C ASP A 172 -6.36 -10.17 32.67
N ALA A 173 -6.62 -11.30 32.00
CA ALA A 173 -6.13 -12.61 32.39
C ALA A 173 -5.13 -13.15 31.38
N LYS A 174 -3.94 -13.56 31.84
CA LYS A 174 -2.97 -14.32 31.05
C LYS A 174 -3.17 -15.82 31.21
N VAL A 175 -2.94 -16.57 30.14
CA VAL A 175 -2.96 -18.05 30.15
C VAL A 175 -1.56 -18.61 29.89
N TYR A 176 -0.75 -17.89 29.12
CA TYR A 176 0.59 -18.30 28.72
C TYR A 176 1.62 -17.24 29.10
N SER A 177 2.83 -17.68 29.42
CA SER A 177 3.96 -16.81 29.81
C SER A 177 5.29 -17.20 29.16
N LYS A 178 5.29 -18.22 28.30
CA LYS A 178 6.48 -18.72 27.59
C LYS A 178 6.39 -18.36 26.13
N GLU A 179 7.53 -18.35 25.44
CA GLU A 179 7.54 -18.26 23.99
C GLU A 179 6.92 -19.51 23.37
N GLN A 180 5.93 -19.34 22.49
CA GLN A 180 5.28 -20.45 21.80
C GLN A 180 5.06 -20.15 20.32
N ILE A 181 5.07 -21.22 19.54
CA ILE A 181 4.65 -21.21 18.14
C ILE A 181 3.12 -21.31 18.11
N LEU A 182 2.50 -20.36 17.43
CA LEU A 182 1.05 -20.31 17.22
C LEU A 182 0.74 -20.62 15.77
N VAL A 183 -0.28 -21.45 15.53
CA VAL A 183 -0.72 -21.82 14.18
C VAL A 183 -2.19 -21.44 13.99
N ALA A 184 -2.45 -20.61 12.98
CA ALA A 184 -3.81 -20.28 12.59
C ALA A 184 -4.59 -21.54 12.19
N ARG A 185 -5.71 -21.81 12.87
CA ARG A 185 -6.48 -23.04 12.69
C ARG A 185 -7.54 -22.92 11.60
N VAL A 186 -8.13 -21.73 11.44
CA VAL A 186 -9.32 -21.51 10.59
C VAL A 186 -9.20 -20.25 9.74
N GLY A 187 -10.05 -20.18 8.70
CA GLY A 187 -10.18 -19.03 7.81
C GLY A 187 -9.11 -18.93 6.73
N ALA A 188 -9.06 -17.81 6.02
CA ALA A 188 -8.12 -17.57 4.91
C ALA A 188 -6.64 -17.62 5.32
N ASN A 189 -6.35 -17.59 6.63
CA ASN A 189 -5.00 -17.63 7.17
C ASN A 189 -4.63 -19.02 7.73
N ALA A 190 -5.45 -20.06 7.54
CA ALA A 190 -5.16 -21.39 8.07
C ALA A 190 -3.75 -21.87 7.66
N GLY A 191 -2.99 -22.40 8.63
CA GLY A 191 -1.59 -22.81 8.45
C GLY A 191 -0.55 -21.70 8.64
N ARG A 192 -0.96 -20.45 8.81
CA ARG A 192 -0.03 -19.36 9.14
C ARG A 192 0.58 -19.57 10.53
N VAL A 193 1.91 -19.45 10.60
CA VAL A 193 2.69 -19.59 11.83
C VAL A 193 3.10 -18.20 12.34
N ASN A 194 2.95 -17.96 13.64
CA ASN A 194 3.48 -16.78 14.33
C ASN A 194 4.14 -17.19 15.65
N ILE A 195 5.04 -16.36 16.17
CA ILE A 195 5.66 -16.58 17.49
C ILE A 195 5.03 -15.60 18.48
N ALA A 196 4.50 -16.11 19.59
CA ALA A 196 4.05 -15.30 20.72
C ALA A 196 5.11 -15.32 21.83
N LYS A 197 5.36 -14.16 22.44
CA LYS A 197 6.35 -13.97 23.51
C LYS A 197 5.74 -13.17 24.66
N GLY A 198 6.29 -13.35 25.86
CA GLY A 198 5.84 -12.65 27.06
C GLY A 198 4.58 -13.27 27.68
N GLU A 199 3.78 -12.45 28.33
CA GLU A 199 2.55 -12.87 29.01
C GLU A 199 1.33 -12.56 28.14
N TYR A 200 0.56 -13.58 27.77
CA TYR A 200 -0.50 -13.44 26.79
C TYR A 200 -1.62 -14.49 26.96
N ASP A 201 -2.67 -14.32 26.17
CA ASP A 201 -3.73 -15.31 25.97
C ASP A 201 -3.91 -15.56 24.46
N VAL A 202 -4.61 -16.64 24.11
CA VAL A 202 -4.77 -17.10 22.73
C VAL A 202 -6.23 -17.38 22.46
N SER A 203 -6.71 -16.88 21.33
CA SER A 203 -8.07 -17.11 20.86
C SER A 203 -8.33 -18.54 20.43
N ASP A 204 -9.60 -18.93 20.42
CA ASP A 204 -10.07 -20.27 20.04
C ASP A 204 -9.82 -20.65 18.56
N ASN A 205 -9.46 -19.68 17.72
CA ASN A 205 -9.14 -19.86 16.31
C ASN A 205 -7.65 -20.14 16.04
N THR A 206 -6.84 -20.29 17.10
CA THR A 206 -5.38 -20.48 17.02
C THR A 206 -4.96 -21.70 17.84
N LEU A 207 -4.07 -22.51 17.28
CA LEU A 207 -3.38 -23.64 17.93
C LEU A 207 -2.08 -23.18 18.58
#